data_AF-A0A432DYG1-F1
#
_entry.id   AF-A0A432DYG1-F1
#
_cell.length_a   1.000
_cell.length_b   1.000
_cell.length_c   1.000
_cell.angle_alpha   90.00
_cell.angle_beta   90.00
_cell.angle_gamma   90.00
#
_symmetry.space_group_name_H-M   'P 1'
#
loop_
_entity.id
_entity.type
_entity.pdbx_description
1 polymer ?
#
loop_
_entity_poly.entity_id
_entity_poly.type
_entity_poly.pdbx_seq_one_letter_code
_entity_poly.pdbx_strand_id
1 'polypeptide(L)'
;METDSRQEESLDYSFKALALATKDKRLSNFVPSIYNSIGNIYNDRRDLKTAESYFIKAYNLAKNDDKLFATARIQIIKNLSVFMKKIRILKKLYIIKRSSGADQKEGQKQFDNNTKSLEIYYDTEQKNQQIKQLEEQQKSYAWQRILYLGIIF
;
A
#
# COMPACT_ATOMS: atom_id res chain seq x y z
N MET A 1 10.61 -17.55 -21.21
CA MET A 1 12.08 -17.44 -21.32
C MET A 1 12.55 -15.99 -21.35
N GLU A 2 12.24 -15.17 -22.36
CA GLU A 2 12.72 -13.77 -22.41
C GLU A 2 12.06 -12.83 -21.36
N THR A 3 10.82 -13.11 -20.96
CA THR A 3 10.13 -12.38 -19.88
C THR A 3 10.67 -12.74 -18.50
N ASP A 4 10.97 -14.02 -18.27
CA ASP A 4 11.52 -14.50 -16.99
C ASP A 4 12.92 -13.94 -16.78
N SER A 5 13.76 -13.96 -17.82
CA SER A 5 15.10 -13.37 -17.81
C SER A 5 15.08 -11.87 -17.48
N ARG A 6 14.19 -11.09 -18.09
CA ARG A 6 14.03 -9.66 -17.78
C ARG A 6 13.55 -9.41 -16.35
N GLN A 7 12.67 -10.26 -15.82
CA GLN A 7 12.22 -10.14 -14.44
C GLN A 7 13.31 -10.53 -13.43
N GLU A 8 14.18 -11.49 -13.78
CA GLU A 8 15.31 -11.89 -12.93
C GLU A 8 16.32 -10.75 -12.83
N GLU A 9 16.66 -10.15 -13.96
CA GLU A 9 17.52 -8.97 -14.01
C GLU A 9 16.90 -7.78 -13.25
N SER A 10 15.60 -7.53 -13.40
CA SER A 10 14.89 -6.49 -12.65
C SER A 10 14.92 -6.71 -11.13
N LEU A 11 14.79 -7.96 -10.67
CA LEU A 11 14.94 -8.30 -9.26
C LEU A 11 16.37 -8.08 -8.78
N ASP A 12 17.37 -8.52 -9.54
CA ASP A 12 18.78 -8.34 -9.19
C ASP A 12 19.13 -6.86 -9.01
N TYR A 13 18.75 -6.00 -9.95
CA TYR A 13 18.93 -4.55 -9.80
C TYR A 13 18.14 -3.98 -8.63
N SER A 14 16.91 -4.46 -8.39
CA SER A 14 16.10 -3.99 -7.25
C SER A 14 16.75 -4.35 -5.91
N PHE A 15 17.35 -5.55 -5.80
CA PHE A 15 18.08 -5.96 -4.60
C PHE A 15 19.38 -5.19 -4.42
N LYS A 16 20.13 -4.93 -5.50
CA LYS A 16 21.32 -4.06 -5.46
C LYS A 16 20.96 -2.65 -5.00
N ALA A 17 19.90 -2.07 -5.55
CA ALA A 17 19.39 -0.75 -5.15
C ALA A 17 18.97 -0.74 -3.68
N LEU A 18 18.29 -1.79 -3.20
CA LEU A 18 17.92 -1.94 -1.81
C LEU A 18 19.15 -1.98 -0.89
N ALA A 19 20.18 -2.73 -1.27
CA ALA A 19 21.42 -2.83 -0.51
C ALA A 19 22.18 -1.49 -0.43
N LEU A 20 22.15 -0.68 -1.49
CA LEU A 20 22.72 0.67 -1.48
C LEU A 20 21.89 1.63 -0.62
N ALA A 21 20.57 1.63 -0.80
CA ALA A 21 19.66 2.54 -0.11
C ALA A 21 19.55 2.27 1.41
N THR A 22 19.83 1.04 1.83
CA THR A 22 19.88 0.66 3.26
C THR A 22 21.22 1.00 3.92
N LYS A 23 22.31 1.11 3.15
CA LYS A 23 23.63 1.52 3.66
C LYS A 23 23.79 3.03 3.75
N ASP A 24 23.18 3.80 2.85
CA ASP A 24 23.25 5.26 2.86
C ASP A 24 21.95 5.88 3.39
N LYS A 25 22.02 6.52 4.55
CA LYS A 25 20.87 7.19 5.20
C LYS A 25 20.25 8.28 4.32
N ARG A 26 20.99 8.88 3.38
CA ARG A 26 20.45 9.87 2.44
C ARG A 26 19.50 9.25 1.42
N LEU A 27 19.63 7.94 1.19
CA LEU A 27 18.83 7.18 0.24
C LEU A 27 17.70 6.38 0.91
N SER A 28 17.55 6.46 2.23
CA SER A 28 16.54 5.69 2.97
C SER A 28 15.12 5.92 2.47
N ASN A 29 14.83 7.11 1.95
CA ASN A 29 13.51 7.49 1.43
C ASN A 29 13.13 6.70 0.16
N PHE A 30 14.08 6.06 -0.52
CA PHE A 30 13.80 5.21 -1.68
C PHE A 30 13.47 3.76 -1.30
N VAL A 31 13.84 3.32 -0.09
CA VAL A 31 13.62 1.95 0.38
C VAL A 31 12.15 1.50 0.26
N PRO A 32 11.14 2.31 0.64
CA PRO A 32 9.74 1.93 0.48
C PRO A 32 9.36 1.67 -0.98
N SER A 33 9.81 2.54 -1.90
CA SER A 33 9.55 2.39 -3.34
C SER A 33 10.22 1.15 -3.93
N ILE A 34 11.44 0.84 -3.50
CA ILE A 34 12.18 -0.34 -3.94
C ILE A 34 11.44 -1.62 -3.50
N TYR A 35 10.99 -1.69 -2.24
CA TYR A 35 10.18 -2.82 -1.78
C TYR A 35 8.86 -2.95 -2.56
N ASN A 36 8.20 -1.84 -2.90
CA ASN A 36 6.99 -1.86 -3.70
C ASN A 36 7.23 -2.38 -5.13
N SER A 37 8.36 -2.02 -5.75
CA SER A 37 8.75 -2.56 -7.05
C SER A 37 9.03 -4.06 -7.00
N ILE A 38 9.75 -4.54 -5.98
CA ILE A 38 9.99 -5.97 -5.76
C ILE A 38 8.65 -6.72 -5.60
N GLY A 39 7.70 -6.15 -4.84
CA GLY A 39 6.35 -6.69 -4.69
C GLY A 39 5.62 -6.85 -6.03
N ASN A 40 5.72 -5.85 -6.92
CA ASN A 40 5.13 -5.94 -8.26
C ASN A 40 5.75 -7.07 -9.07
N ILE A 41 7.08 -7.21 -9.08
CA ILE A 41 7.76 -8.26 -9.85
C ILE A 41 7.33 -9.66 -9.38
N TYR A 42 7.27 -9.89 -8.06
CA TYR A 42 6.76 -11.17 -7.53
C TYR A 42 5.27 -11.40 -7.82
N ASN A 43 4.45 -10.34 -7.83
CA ASN A 43 3.06 -10.45 -8.23
C ASN A 43 2.91 -10.85 -9.71
N ASP A 44 3.77 -10.34 -10.58
CA ASP A 44 3.78 -10.70 -12.00
C ASP A 44 4.24 -12.14 -12.21
N ARG A 45 5.16 -12.63 -11.36
CA ARG A 45 5.56 -14.04 -11.26
C ARG A 45 4.52 -14.96 -10.62
N ARG A 46 3.40 -14.42 -10.16
CA ARG A 46 2.34 -15.14 -9.42
C ARG A 46 2.78 -15.72 -8.08
N ASP A 47 3.94 -15.33 -7.56
CA ASP A 47 4.31 -15.61 -6.18
C ASP A 47 3.63 -14.58 -5.26
N LEU A 48 2.34 -14.82 -5.02
CA LEU A 48 1.49 -13.90 -4.27
C LEU A 48 1.94 -13.77 -2.81
N LYS A 49 2.49 -14.83 -2.21
CA LYS A 49 2.93 -14.80 -0.80
C LYS A 49 4.13 -13.88 -0.64
N THR A 50 5.11 -14.00 -1.53
CA THR A 50 6.31 -13.15 -1.50
C THR A 50 5.96 -11.72 -1.87
N ALA A 51 5.10 -11.51 -2.88
CA ALA A 51 4.60 -10.19 -3.25
C ALA A 51 3.91 -9.46 -2.08
N GLU A 52 3.03 -10.15 -1.35
CA GLU A 52 2.32 -9.61 -0.18
C GLU A 52 3.30 -9.12 0.89
N SER A 53 4.31 -9.94 1.20
CA SER A 53 5.35 -9.57 2.18
C SER A 53 6.05 -8.26 1.80
N TYR A 54 6.42 -8.10 0.54
CA TYR A 54 7.12 -6.90 0.06
C TYR A 54 6.23 -5.66 0.00
N PHE A 55 4.97 -5.78 -0.43
CA PHE A 55 4.03 -4.66 -0.37
C PHE A 55 3.76 -4.20 1.07
N ILE A 56 3.66 -5.12 2.03
CA ILE A 56 3.50 -4.79 3.45
C ILE A 56 4.74 -4.09 4.01
N LYS A 57 5.96 -4.55 3.66
CA LYS A 57 7.21 -3.88 4.04
C LYS A 57 7.25 -2.44 3.50
N ALA A 58 6.89 -2.24 2.23
CA ALA A 58 6.82 -0.92 1.63
C ALA A 58 5.84 0.01 2.37
N TYR A 59 4.62 -0.47 2.61
CA TYR A 59 3.58 0.30 3.31
C TYR A 59 3.98 0.66 4.74
N ASN A 60 4.54 -0.27 5.51
CA ASN A 60 4.93 -0.02 6.89
C ASN A 60 6.01 1.05 7.04
N LEU A 61 6.91 1.16 6.06
CA LEU A 61 7.92 2.21 6.03
C LEU A 61 7.34 3.55 5.53
N ALA A 62 6.33 3.51 4.65
CA ALA A 62 5.76 4.71 4.04
C ALA A 62 4.64 5.39 4.87
N LYS A 63 3.90 4.63 5.70
CA LYS A 63 2.68 5.12 6.35
C LYS A 63 2.90 6.32 7.28
N ASN A 64 4.02 6.35 7.98
CA ASN A 64 4.32 7.34 9.02
C ASN A 64 5.54 8.24 8.68
N ASP A 65 6.06 8.18 7.45
CA ASP A 65 7.25 8.94 7.08
C ASP A 65 6.90 10.26 6.39
N ASP A 66 6.82 11.34 7.16
CA ASP A 66 6.55 12.69 6.65
C ASP A 66 7.62 13.23 5.69
N LYS A 67 8.79 12.59 5.60
CA LYS A 67 9.86 12.96 4.66
C LYS A 67 9.77 12.24 3.32
N LEU A 68 8.89 11.25 3.20
CA LEU A 68 8.66 10.53 1.97
C LEU A 68 7.84 11.37 1.00
N PHE A 69 8.25 11.39 -0.27
CA PHE A 69 7.48 12.01 -1.36
C PHE A 69 6.02 11.54 -1.33
N ALA A 70 5.08 12.48 -1.21
CA ALA A 70 3.65 12.18 -1.10
C ALA A 70 3.14 11.28 -2.24
N THR A 71 3.67 11.49 -3.45
CA THR A 71 3.39 10.67 -4.63
C THR A 71 3.83 9.21 -4.48
N ALA A 72 5.02 8.96 -3.93
CA ALA A 72 5.50 7.61 -3.67
C ALA A 72 4.63 6.90 -2.63
N ARG A 73 4.23 7.60 -1.57
CA ARG A 73 3.33 7.08 -0.54
C ARG A 73 1.98 6.67 -1.12
N ILE A 74 1.36 7.55 -1.92
CA ILE A 74 0.09 7.28 -2.59
C ILE A 74 0.21 6.04 -3.49
N GLN A 75 1.30 5.92 -4.25
CA GLN A 75 1.51 4.78 -5.14
C GLN A 75 1.66 3.46 -4.38
N ILE A 76 2.39 3.46 -3.26
CA ILE A 76 2.56 2.29 -2.39
C ILE A 76 1.21 1.84 -1.82
N ILE A 77 0.44 2.78 -1.28
CA ILE A 77 -0.91 2.50 -0.75
C ILE A 77 -1.83 1.96 -1.84
N LYS A 78 -1.81 2.58 -3.03
CA LYS A 78 -2.59 2.15 -4.20
C LYS A 78 -2.23 0.73 -4.63
N ASN A 79 -0.94 0.41 -4.76
CA ASN A 79 -0.50 -0.92 -5.18
C ASN A 79 -0.89 -2.00 -4.19
N LEU A 80 -0.68 -1.76 -2.89
CA LEU A 80 -1.13 -2.69 -1.85
C LEU A 80 -2.66 -2.88 -1.89
N SER A 81 -3.43 -1.79 -2.01
CA SER A 81 -4.90 -1.86 -2.10
C SER A 81 -5.38 -2.68 -3.30
N VAL A 82 -4.83 -2.43 -4.48
CA VAL A 82 -5.15 -3.20 -5.70
C VAL A 82 -4.76 -4.67 -5.54
N PHE A 83 -3.58 -4.93 -4.98
CA PHE A 83 -3.10 -6.28 -4.74
C PHE A 83 -3.98 -7.06 -3.76
N MET A 84 -4.38 -6.46 -2.64
CA MET A 84 -5.28 -7.07 -1.67
C MET A 84 -6.67 -7.35 -2.29
N LYS A 85 -7.20 -6.43 -3.10
CA LYS A 85 -8.46 -6.65 -3.85
C LYS A 85 -8.33 -7.83 -4.81
N LYS A 86 -7.21 -7.95 -5.53
CA LYS A 86 -6.92 -9.07 -6.43
C LYS A 86 -6.85 -10.40 -5.69
N ILE A 87 -6.08 -10.48 -4.60
CA ILE A 87 -6.00 -11.69 -3.75
C ILE A 87 -7.38 -12.08 -3.24
N ARG A 88 -8.18 -11.11 -2.79
CA ARG A 88 -9.54 -11.34 -2.31
C ARG A 88 -10.41 -11.99 -3.39
N ILE A 89 -10.40 -11.46 -4.62
CA ILE A 89 -11.16 -12.02 -5.74
C ILE A 89 -10.68 -13.44 -6.06
N LEU A 90 -9.36 -13.67 -6.09
CA LEU A 90 -8.78 -14.99 -6.36
C LEU A 90 -9.17 -16.02 -5.30
N LYS A 91 -9.14 -15.65 -4.01
CA LYS A 91 -9.61 -16.51 -2.91
C LYS A 91 -11.10 -16.82 -3.04
N LYS A 92 -11.94 -15.82 -3.35
CA LYS A 92 -13.37 -16.01 -3.58
C LYS A 92 -13.64 -16.96 -4.75
N LEU A 93 -12.93 -16.78 -5.88
CA LEU A 93 -13.05 -17.68 -7.03
C LEU A 93 -12.59 -19.10 -6.72
N TYR A 94 -11.50 -19.27 -5.95
CA TYR A 94 -11.04 -20.57 -5.49
C TYR A 94 -12.08 -21.27 -4.62
N ILE A 95 -12.68 -20.55 -3.66
CA ILE A 95 -13.76 -21.06 -2.80
C ILE A 95 -14.97 -21.44 -3.65
N ILE A 96 -15.43 -20.55 -4.56
CA ILE A 96 -16.57 -20.84 -5.45
C ILE A 96 -16.31 -22.11 -6.27
N LYS A 97 -15.14 -22.21 -6.91
CA LYS A 97 -14.73 -23.38 -7.71
C LYS A 97 -14.66 -24.66 -6.87
N ARG A 98 -14.23 -24.55 -5.62
CA ARG A 98 -14.20 -25.68 -4.68
C ARG A 98 -15.59 -26.05 -4.17
N SER A 99 -16.45 -25.06 -3.89
CA SER A 99 -17.83 -25.25 -3.43
C SER A 99 -18.75 -25.82 -4.52
N SER A 100 -18.49 -25.51 -5.80
CA SER A 100 -19.14 -26.20 -6.93
C SER A 100 -18.68 -27.65 -7.08
N GLY A 101 -17.71 -28.10 -6.26
CA GLY A 101 -17.19 -29.45 -6.19
C GLY A 101 -17.23 -30.08 -4.78
N ALA A 102 -18.16 -29.66 -3.90
CA ALA A 102 -18.49 -30.13 -2.53
C ALA A 102 -17.97 -29.27 -1.34
N ASP A 103 -18.94 -28.91 -0.45
CA ASP A 103 -18.93 -28.48 0.99
C ASP A 103 -17.88 -27.49 1.54
N GLN A 104 -18.13 -26.50 2.43
CA GLN A 104 -19.31 -25.98 3.15
C GLN A 104 -19.02 -24.55 3.72
N LYS A 105 -20.08 -23.89 4.21
CA LYS A 105 -20.30 -22.46 4.55
C LYS A 105 -19.37 -21.77 5.56
N GLU A 106 -18.46 -22.48 6.22
CA GLU A 106 -17.68 -21.94 7.34
C GLU A 106 -16.43 -21.16 6.89
N GLY A 107 -15.77 -21.63 5.84
CA GLY A 107 -14.70 -20.88 5.16
C GLY A 107 -15.21 -19.57 4.55
N GLN A 108 -16.48 -19.54 4.12
CA GLN A 108 -17.15 -18.34 3.64
C GLN A 108 -17.31 -17.31 4.78
N LYS A 109 -17.81 -17.72 5.95
CA LYS A 109 -18.02 -16.83 7.10
C LYS A 109 -16.72 -16.25 7.66
N GLN A 110 -15.67 -17.06 7.81
CA GLN A 110 -14.37 -16.54 8.26
C GLN A 110 -13.76 -15.56 7.25
N PHE A 111 -13.90 -15.85 5.95
CA PHE A 111 -13.44 -14.96 4.89
C PHE A 111 -14.19 -13.64 4.85
N ASP A 112 -15.53 -13.68 4.96
CA ASP A 112 -16.38 -12.50 4.96
C ASP A 112 -16.10 -11.62 6.18
N ASN A 113 -15.84 -12.21 7.35
CA ASN A 113 -15.49 -11.49 8.57
C ASN A 113 -14.13 -10.79 8.46
N ASN A 114 -13.09 -11.49 8.01
CA ASN A 114 -11.75 -10.91 7.84
C ASN A 114 -11.72 -9.83 6.75
N THR A 115 -12.56 -9.97 5.72
CA THR A 115 -12.69 -8.96 4.66
C THR A 115 -13.34 -7.69 5.19
N LYS A 116 -14.46 -7.82 5.92
CA LYS A 116 -15.17 -6.67 6.51
C LYS A 116 -14.28 -5.90 7.48
N SER A 117 -13.53 -6.60 8.34
CA SER A 117 -12.62 -5.93 9.27
C SER A 117 -11.53 -5.11 8.57
N LEU A 118 -11.03 -5.62 7.43
CA LEU A 118 -9.98 -4.94 6.67
C LEU A 118 -10.52 -3.74 5.87
N GLU A 119 -11.73 -3.84 5.31
CA GLU A 119 -12.43 -2.71 4.67
C GLU A 119 -12.73 -1.60 5.68
N ILE A 120 -13.26 -1.95 6.84
CA ILE A 120 -13.52 -0.98 7.93
C ILE A 120 -12.22 -0.27 8.30
N TYR A 121 -11.11 -0.99 8.48
CA TYR A 121 -9.82 -0.38 8.79
C TYR A 121 -9.38 0.61 7.70
N TYR A 122 -9.45 0.22 6.43
CA TYR A 122 -9.03 1.07 5.33
C TYR A 122 -9.91 2.32 5.17
N ASP A 123 -11.23 2.16 5.26
CA ASP A 123 -12.17 3.28 5.18
C ASP A 123 -12.00 4.24 6.38
N THR A 124 -11.71 3.71 7.57
CA THR A 124 -11.37 4.49 8.75
C THR A 124 -10.09 5.29 8.54
N GLU A 125 -9.02 4.67 8.03
CA GLU A 125 -7.77 5.37 7.73
C GLU A 125 -7.98 6.48 6.70
N GLN A 126 -8.75 6.21 5.63
CA GLN A 126 -9.06 7.21 4.61
C GLN A 126 -9.87 8.39 5.19
N LYS A 127 -10.88 8.11 6.01
CA LYS A 127 -11.65 9.16 6.71
C LYS A 127 -10.79 9.97 7.67
N ASN A 128 -9.89 9.33 8.42
CA ASN A 128 -8.97 10.01 9.32
C ASN A 128 -8.04 10.96 8.57
N GLN A 129 -7.57 10.57 7.38
CA GLN A 129 -6.80 11.46 6.52
C GLN A 129 -7.63 12.66 6.03
N GLN A 130 -8.90 12.45 5.66
CA GLN A 130 -9.80 13.54 5.27
C GLN A 130 -10.07 14.50 6.43
N ILE A 131 -10.30 13.98 7.64
CA ILE A 131 -10.50 14.80 8.84
C ILE A 131 -9.26 15.66 9.11
N LYS A 132 -8.06 15.06 9.03
CA LYS A 132 -6.80 15.80 9.23
C LYS A 132 -6.63 16.93 8.20
N GLN A 133 -6.98 16.69 6.94
CA GLN A 133 -6.96 17.73 5.90
C GLN A 133 -7.95 18.86 6.18
N LEU A 134 -9.15 18.54 6.67
CA LEU A 134 -10.16 19.54 7.05
C LEU A 134 -9.70 20.37 8.26
N GLU A 135 -9.05 19.75 9.25
CA GLU A 135 -8.47 20.47 10.39
C GLU A 135 -7.35 21.43 9.96
N GLU A 136 -6.48 21.00 9.04
CA GLU A 136 -5.43 21.86 8.48
C GLU A 136 -6.03 23.03 7.68
N GLN A 137 -7.09 22.79 6.90
CA GLN A 137 -7.81 23.86 6.21
C GLN A 137 -8.46 24.84 7.19
N GLN A 138 -9.13 24.36 8.24
CA GLN A 138 -9.71 25.22 9.25
C GLN A 138 -8.66 26.08 9.96
N LYS A 139 -7.51 25.50 10.32
CA LYS A 139 -6.38 26.27 10.88
C LYS A 139 -5.88 27.33 9.89
N SER A 140 -5.74 26.98 8.61
CA SER A 140 -5.35 27.94 7.57
C SER A 140 -6.35 29.10 7.46
N TYR A 141 -7.65 28.83 7.48
CA TYR A 141 -8.68 29.88 7.47
C TYR A 141 -8.62 30.76 8.72
N ALA A 142 -8.38 30.17 9.89
CA ALA A 142 -8.20 30.93 11.14
C ALA A 142 -7.00 31.89 11.05
N TRP A 143 -5.86 31.41 10.52
CA TRP A 143 -4.68 32.24 10.29
C TRP A 143 -4.92 33.37 9.30
N GLN A 144 -5.59 33.09 8.18
CA GLN A 144 -5.98 34.13 7.22
C GLN A 144 -6.85 35.20 7.89
N ARG A 145 -7.83 34.81 8.72
CA ARG A 145 -8.71 35.75 9.42
C ARG A 145 -7.94 36.67 10.39
N ILE A 146 -6.93 36.13 11.09
CA ILE A 146 -6.05 36.92 11.96
C ILE A 146 -5.23 37.91 11.15
N LEU A 147 -4.64 37.48 10.02
CA LEU A 147 -3.85 38.35 9.15
C LEU A 147 -4.70 39.49 8.55
N TYR A 148 -5.93 39.21 8.11
CA TYR A 148 -6.84 40.25 7.61
C TYR A 148 -7.21 41.30 8.67
N LEU A 149 -7.39 40.88 9.93
CA LEU A 149 -7.66 41.82 11.03
C LEU A 149 -6.45 42.70 11.37
N GLY A 150 -5.22 42.18 11.20
CA GLY A 150 -3.99 42.93 11.42
C GLY A 150 -3.62 43.94 10.33
N ILE A 151 -4.28 43.89 9.16
CA ILE A 151 -4.09 44.86 8.06
C ILE A 151 -5.02 46.08 8.20
N ILE A 152 -6.05 46.00 9.05
CA ILE A 152 -7.08 47.03 9.23
C ILE A 152 -6.78 47.96 10.44
N PHE A 153 -5.70 47.70 11.19
CA PHE A 153 -5.15 48.58 12.23
C PHE A 153 -3.79 49.14 11.81
#